data_AF-A0A1X7T4R6-F1
#
_entry.id   AF-A0A1X7T4R6-F1
#
_cell.length_a   1.000
_cell.length_b   1.000
_cell.length_c   1.000
_cell.angle_alpha   90.00
_cell.angle_beta   90.00
_cell.angle_gamma   90.00
#
_symmetry.space_group_name_H-M   'P 1'
#
loop_
_entity.id
_entity.type
_entity.pdbx_description
1 polymer ?
#
loop_
_entity_poly.entity_id
_entity_poly.type
_entity_poly.pdbx_seq_one_letter_code
_entity_poly.pdbx_strand_id
1 'polypeptide(L)'
;MPAVVSKLASNPRAVVALATTIAGLGLYVSVRRKIASRRKDEEAYIAATQDKVGDKRKGDRAAVDWEFIKRIVRLFRILVPRVLCPETGYLIMVAIMLVLRTYADVWMIQNGTSVEGKPILDICLYFYQLSSSIGAQGPLVMLLYLAFAGLFLTRLRAPVGRMTVKEQQLEGTLRYVNSRVITNSEEISFYQGNNRERLTIEETFKHLVKHLRSVIHFRFAMGFIDNLTAKYFATVVGYMVVSRPFLNLSHPRHLSSTHHQIML
;
A
#
# COMPACT_ATOMS: atom_id res chain seq x y z
N MET A 1 7.76 -32.14 36.62
CA MET A 1 6.94 -32.43 35.43
C MET A 1 7.71 -32.09 34.15
N PRO A 2 8.56 -32.98 33.57
CA PRO A 2 9.36 -32.63 32.39
C PRO A 2 9.20 -33.58 31.18
N ALA A 3 8.11 -34.36 31.09
CA ALA A 3 7.90 -35.29 29.96
C ALA A 3 7.11 -34.70 28.78
N VAL A 4 6.35 -33.62 29.01
CA VAL A 4 5.47 -33.02 27.97
C VAL A 4 6.19 -31.96 27.14
N VAL A 5 7.21 -31.31 27.71
CA VAL A 5 7.95 -30.21 27.06
C VAL A 5 8.92 -30.74 25.98
N SER A 6 9.52 -31.93 26.17
CA SER A 6 10.45 -32.49 25.18
C SER A 6 9.74 -33.06 23.95
N LYS A 7 8.50 -33.58 24.09
CA LYS A 7 7.68 -34.02 22.94
C LYS A 7 7.02 -32.87 22.18
N LEU A 8 7.04 -31.65 22.72
CA LEU A 8 6.50 -30.47 22.05
C LEU A 8 7.55 -29.70 21.24
N ALA A 9 8.83 -29.82 21.62
CA ALA A 9 9.96 -29.22 20.90
C ALA A 9 10.36 -29.96 19.61
N SER A 10 9.92 -31.20 19.40
CA SER A 10 10.23 -31.99 18.20
C SER A 10 9.28 -31.76 17.02
N ASN A 11 8.16 -31.06 17.24
CA ASN A 11 7.15 -30.82 16.21
C ASN A 11 7.25 -29.38 15.67
N PRO A 12 7.75 -29.15 14.44
CA PRO A 12 7.97 -27.80 13.90
C PRO A 12 6.67 -26.99 13.82
N ARG A 13 5.52 -27.65 13.62
CA ARG A 13 4.19 -27.00 13.58
C ARG A 13 3.72 -26.49 14.95
N ALA A 14 4.06 -27.19 16.05
CA ALA A 14 3.68 -26.78 17.41
C ALA A 14 4.54 -25.62 17.90
N VAL A 15 5.83 -25.61 17.55
CA VAL A 15 6.75 -24.50 17.84
C VAL A 15 6.33 -23.23 17.10
N VAL A 16 5.90 -23.34 15.84
CA VAL A 16 5.41 -22.19 15.06
C VAL A 16 4.06 -21.67 15.59
N ALA A 17 3.15 -22.55 16.04
CA ALA A 17 1.88 -22.14 16.64
C ALA A 17 2.05 -21.43 18.00
N LEU A 18 2.99 -21.90 18.83
CA LEU A 18 3.36 -21.23 20.08
C LEU A 18 4.12 -19.92 19.81
N ALA A 19 5.05 -19.91 18.85
CA ALA A 19 5.78 -18.70 18.48
C ALA A 19 4.86 -17.61 17.92
N THR A 20 3.85 -17.96 17.11
CA THR A 20 2.88 -17.01 16.55
C THR A 20 1.90 -16.48 17.59
N THR A 21 1.48 -17.30 18.56
CA THR A 21 0.64 -16.85 19.67
C THR A 21 1.40 -16.01 20.70
N ILE A 22 2.65 -16.38 21.02
CA ILE A 22 3.53 -15.60 21.91
C ILE A 22 3.96 -14.28 21.25
N ALA A 23 4.26 -14.29 19.95
CA ALA A 23 4.57 -13.08 19.19
C ALA A 23 3.34 -12.18 19.00
N GLY A 24 2.15 -12.77 18.78
CA GLY A 24 0.89 -12.05 18.69
C GLY A 24 0.49 -11.39 20.02
N LEU A 25 0.61 -12.12 21.13
CA LEU A 25 0.40 -11.58 22.48
C LEU A 25 1.48 -10.55 22.84
N GLY A 26 2.73 -10.80 22.45
CA GLY A 26 3.85 -9.90 22.62
C GLY A 26 3.69 -8.60 21.83
N LEU A 27 3.18 -8.66 20.59
CA LEU A 27 2.86 -7.50 19.77
C LEU A 27 1.64 -6.76 20.32
N TYR A 28 0.60 -7.47 20.76
CA TYR A 28 -0.57 -6.89 21.40
C TYR A 28 -0.20 -6.15 22.70
N VAL A 29 0.63 -6.77 23.53
CA VAL A 29 1.17 -6.17 24.77
C VAL A 29 2.17 -5.06 24.46
N SER A 30 3.01 -5.18 23.43
CA SER A 30 3.96 -4.14 23.03
C SER A 30 3.27 -2.93 22.44
N VAL A 31 2.20 -3.12 21.65
CA VAL A 31 1.36 -2.03 21.14
C VAL A 31 0.62 -1.37 22.31
N ARG A 32 0.03 -2.14 23.24
CA ARG A 32 -0.55 -1.57 24.47
C ARG A 32 0.46 -0.83 25.33
N ARG A 33 1.67 -1.39 25.54
CA ARG A 33 2.73 -0.79 26.34
C ARG A 33 3.32 0.44 25.67
N LYS A 34 3.42 0.46 24.33
CA LYS A 34 3.91 1.62 23.57
C LYS A 34 2.87 2.75 23.53
N ILE A 35 1.58 2.42 23.51
CA ILE A 35 0.48 3.38 23.70
C ILE A 35 0.45 3.90 25.16
N ALA A 36 0.69 3.04 26.16
CA ALA A 36 0.74 3.44 27.57
C ALA A 36 2.02 4.20 27.96
N SER A 37 3.16 3.88 27.34
CA SER A 37 4.44 4.60 27.48
C SER A 37 4.32 5.99 26.90
N ARG A 38 3.77 6.13 25.68
CA ARG A 38 3.51 7.45 25.10
C ARG A 38 2.59 8.29 25.98
N ARG A 39 1.59 7.69 26.65
CA ARG A 39 0.74 8.40 27.63
C ARG A 39 1.53 8.91 28.84
N LYS A 40 2.51 8.15 29.35
CA LYS A 40 3.39 8.56 30.46
C LYS A 40 4.41 9.62 30.05
N ASP A 41 4.96 9.51 28.84
CA ASP A 41 5.90 10.48 28.28
C ASP A 41 5.19 11.81 28.00
N GLU A 42 3.93 11.75 27.58
CA GLU A 42 3.07 12.92 27.35
C GLU A 42 2.54 13.52 28.67
N GLU A 43 2.21 12.70 29.67
CA GLU A 43 1.93 13.14 31.06
C GLU A 43 3.17 13.77 31.72
N ALA A 44 4.38 13.22 31.53
CA ALA A 44 5.64 13.76 32.04
C ALA A 44 6.08 15.05 31.31
N TYR A 45 5.81 15.16 30.01
CA TYR A 45 6.06 16.36 29.22
C TYR A 45 5.09 17.50 29.60
N ILE A 46 3.82 17.19 29.85
CA ILE A 46 2.82 18.17 30.34
C ILE A 46 3.16 18.61 31.78
N ALA A 47 3.60 17.70 32.66
CA ALA A 47 4.06 18.05 34.01
C ALA A 47 5.35 18.89 34.02
N ALA A 48 6.33 18.57 33.16
CA ALA A 48 7.55 19.35 32.99
C ALA A 48 7.29 20.73 32.33
N THR A 49 6.25 20.82 31.50
CA THR A 49 5.81 22.09 30.89
C THR A 49 5.06 22.96 31.89
N GLN A 50 4.33 22.37 32.86
CA GLN A 50 3.69 23.12 33.95
C GLN A 50 4.70 23.73 34.93
N ASP A 51 5.81 23.05 35.21
CA ASP A 51 6.86 23.56 36.10
C ASP A 51 7.62 24.74 35.46
N LYS A 52 7.78 24.74 34.13
CA LYS A 52 8.41 25.84 33.37
C LYS A 52 7.52 27.07 33.19
N VAL A 53 6.21 26.93 33.34
CA VAL A 53 5.23 28.05 33.28
C VAL A 53 4.98 28.65 34.68
N GLY A 54 5.43 27.96 35.75
CA GLY A 54 5.23 28.37 37.14
C GLY A 54 6.01 29.60 37.62
N ASP A 55 7.01 30.09 36.88
CA ASP A 55 7.79 31.27 37.30
C ASP A 55 7.36 32.60 36.62
N LYS A 56 6.32 32.60 35.78
CA LYS A 56 5.74 33.87 35.29
C LYS A 56 4.21 33.92 35.34
N ARG A 57 3.78 34.46 36.48
CA ARG A 57 2.60 35.35 36.67
C ARG A 57 1.23 34.69 36.81
N LYS A 58 0.93 34.39 38.08
CA LYS A 58 -0.33 34.64 38.82
C LYS A 58 -1.36 35.52 38.09
N GLY A 59 -2.52 34.95 37.73
CA GLY A 59 -3.73 35.70 37.35
C GLY A 59 -4.71 34.92 36.43
N ASP A 60 -5.82 34.47 37.02
CA ASP A 60 -7.09 33.99 36.44
C ASP A 60 -7.16 32.73 35.56
N ARG A 61 -7.75 31.68 36.16
CA ARG A 61 -8.12 30.42 35.54
C ARG A 61 -9.42 30.59 34.74
N ALA A 62 -9.34 30.51 33.42
CA ALA A 62 -10.51 30.29 32.58
C ALA A 62 -10.91 28.80 32.64
N ALA A 63 -12.10 28.55 33.19
CA ALA A 63 -12.68 27.23 33.33
C ALA A 63 -12.93 26.57 31.96
N VAL A 64 -12.21 25.49 31.66
CA VAL A 64 -12.62 24.55 30.61
C VAL A 64 -13.65 23.63 31.24
N ASP A 65 -14.93 23.89 30.99
CA ASP A 65 -16.02 23.12 31.58
C ASP A 65 -15.94 21.63 31.19
N TRP A 66 -16.11 20.77 32.20
CA TRP A 66 -16.14 19.31 32.07
C TRP A 66 -17.23 18.84 31.08
N GLU A 67 -18.21 19.68 30.81
CA GLU A 67 -19.24 19.47 29.79
C GLU A 67 -18.69 19.45 28.36
N PHE A 68 -17.66 20.25 28.06
CA PHE A 68 -17.02 20.30 26.75
C PHE A 68 -16.26 18.99 26.45
N ILE A 69 -15.54 18.47 27.45
CA ILE A 69 -14.83 17.18 27.36
C ILE A 69 -15.83 16.03 27.20
N LYS A 70 -16.97 16.06 27.92
CA LYS A 70 -18.06 15.09 27.72
C LYS A 70 -18.65 15.14 26.31
N ARG A 71 -18.76 16.33 25.69
CA ARG A 71 -19.23 16.48 24.30
C ARG A 71 -18.21 15.92 23.29
N ILE A 72 -16.91 16.13 23.50
CA ILE A 72 -15.85 15.56 22.63
C ILE A 72 -15.80 14.03 22.72
N VAL A 73 -15.89 13.46 23.93
CA VAL A 73 -15.91 11.99 24.11
C VAL A 73 -17.16 11.37 23.48
N ARG A 74 -18.30 12.08 23.50
CA ARG A 74 -19.52 11.67 22.81
C ARG A 74 -19.35 11.70 21.28
N LEU A 75 -18.65 12.70 20.74
CA LEU A 75 -18.30 12.85 19.31
C LEU A 75 -17.32 11.76 18.85
N PHE A 76 -16.31 11.42 19.64
CA PHE A 76 -15.33 10.38 19.30
C PHE A 76 -15.96 8.99 19.22
N ARG A 77 -16.99 8.73 20.04
CA ARG A 77 -17.78 7.49 19.99
C ARG A 77 -18.67 7.39 18.74
N ILE A 78 -18.93 8.51 18.05
CA ILE A 78 -19.65 8.56 16.76
C ILE A 78 -18.67 8.44 15.58
N LEU A 79 -17.43 8.92 15.73
CA LEU A 79 -16.39 8.89 14.68
C LEU A 79 -15.88 7.47 14.35
N VAL A 80 -16.02 6.52 15.27
CA VAL A 80 -15.76 5.10 14.99
C VAL A 80 -17.08 4.33 15.05
N PRO A 81 -17.92 4.42 14.01
CA PRO A 81 -19.10 3.59 13.92
C PRO A 81 -18.67 2.18 13.47
N ARG A 82 -18.97 1.20 14.32
CA ARG A 82 -19.00 -0.24 14.05
C ARG A 82 -17.73 -0.88 13.46
N VAL A 83 -16.95 -1.51 14.34
CA VAL A 83 -15.92 -2.52 14.00
C VAL A 83 -16.50 -3.83 13.42
N LEU A 84 -17.76 -3.83 12.99
CA LEU A 84 -18.50 -5.01 12.53
C LEU A 84 -19.46 -4.60 11.41
N CYS A 85 -18.87 -4.07 10.34
CA CYS A 85 -19.50 -3.96 9.04
C CYS A 85 -18.75 -4.89 8.06
N PRO A 86 -19.41 -5.50 7.06
CA PRO A 86 -18.80 -6.46 6.13
C PRO A 86 -17.58 -5.89 5.37
N GLU A 87 -17.49 -4.58 5.21
CA GLU A 87 -16.39 -3.84 4.59
C GLU A 87 -15.11 -3.87 5.45
N THR A 88 -15.27 -3.83 6.78
CA THR A 88 -14.17 -4.01 7.74
C THR A 88 -13.64 -5.45 7.70
N GLY A 89 -14.50 -6.41 7.38
CA GLY A 89 -14.13 -7.82 7.15
C GLY A 89 -13.20 -7.97 5.95
N TYR A 90 -13.50 -7.31 4.83
CA TYR A 90 -12.60 -7.27 3.66
C TYR A 90 -11.26 -6.60 3.99
N LEU A 91 -11.28 -5.48 4.72
CA LEU A 91 -10.07 -4.77 5.17
C LEU A 91 -9.20 -5.63 6.10
N ILE A 92 -9.81 -6.37 7.02
CA ILE A 92 -9.12 -7.29 7.92
C ILE A 92 -8.58 -8.50 7.16
N MET A 93 -9.32 -9.05 6.20
CA MET A 93 -8.85 -10.14 5.35
C MET A 93 -7.66 -9.70 4.49
N VAL A 94 -7.70 -8.49 3.92
CA VAL A 94 -6.58 -7.91 3.17
C VAL A 94 -5.37 -7.66 4.08
N ALA A 95 -5.58 -7.17 5.30
CA ALA A 95 -4.51 -6.99 6.28
C ALA A 95 -3.86 -8.34 6.67
N ILE A 96 -4.68 -9.37 6.90
CA ILE A 96 -4.21 -10.73 7.20
C ILE A 96 -3.44 -11.31 6.00
N MET A 97 -3.93 -11.11 4.77
CA MET A 97 -3.25 -11.53 3.55
C MET A 97 -1.89 -10.83 3.36
N LEU A 98 -1.79 -9.55 3.69
CA LEU A 98 -0.53 -8.79 3.63
C LEU A 98 0.48 -9.25 4.68
N VAL A 99 0.02 -9.60 5.88
CA VAL A 99 0.88 -10.17 6.93
C VAL A 99 1.34 -11.58 6.57
N LEU A 100 0.45 -12.43 6.06
CA LEU A 100 0.79 -13.76 5.55
C LEU A 100 1.75 -13.69 4.36
N ARG A 101 1.57 -12.70 3.48
CA ARG A 101 2.50 -12.44 2.36
C ARG A 101 3.88 -12.05 2.87
N THR A 102 3.94 -11.13 3.83
CA THR A 102 5.21 -10.69 4.43
C THR A 102 5.88 -11.83 5.19
N TYR A 103 5.11 -12.68 5.87
CA TYR A 103 5.61 -13.85 6.58
C TYR A 103 6.09 -14.94 5.62
N ALA A 104 5.37 -15.19 4.52
CA ALA A 104 5.77 -16.12 3.47
C ALA A 104 7.04 -15.64 2.76
N ASP A 105 7.17 -14.33 2.51
CA ASP A 105 8.39 -13.74 1.95
C ASP A 105 9.58 -13.92 2.90
N VAL A 106 9.41 -13.67 4.21
CA VAL A 106 10.46 -13.87 5.22
C VAL A 106 10.81 -15.35 5.39
N TRP A 107 9.81 -16.23 5.40
CA TRP A 107 10.01 -17.68 5.51
C TRP A 107 10.72 -18.24 4.27
N MET A 108 10.37 -17.73 3.08
CA MET A 108 11.07 -18.03 1.83
C MET A 108 12.53 -17.56 1.89
N ILE A 109 12.80 -16.39 2.45
CA ILE A 109 14.18 -15.88 2.61
C ILE A 109 14.97 -16.78 3.58
N GLN A 110 14.42 -17.12 4.75
CA GLN A 110 15.14 -17.90 5.76
C GLN A 110 15.31 -19.39 5.41
N ASN A 111 14.33 -20.02 4.74
CA ASN A 111 14.51 -21.37 4.21
C ASN A 111 15.29 -21.38 2.88
N GLY A 112 15.31 -20.27 2.15
CA GLY A 112 16.06 -20.08 0.90
C GLY A 112 17.56 -19.81 1.10
N THR A 113 17.95 -19.16 2.20
CA THR A 113 19.36 -18.88 2.54
C THR A 113 20.17 -20.12 2.95
N SER A 114 19.56 -21.25 3.30
CA SER A 114 20.35 -22.50 3.48
C SER A 114 20.82 -23.11 2.16
N VAL A 115 20.55 -22.43 1.03
CA VAL A 115 20.78 -22.97 -0.30
C VAL A 115 21.16 -21.89 -1.29
N GLU A 116 22.03 -20.97 -0.87
CA GLU A 116 22.32 -19.65 -1.47
C GLU A 116 22.71 -19.59 -2.96
N GLY A 117 22.70 -20.70 -3.69
CA GLY A 117 22.55 -20.67 -5.14
C GLY A 117 21.11 -20.39 -5.62
N LYS A 118 20.08 -20.67 -4.82
CA LYS A 118 18.73 -21.04 -5.30
C LYS A 118 17.88 -20.00 -6.02
N PRO A 119 17.91 -18.67 -5.81
CA PRO A 119 17.06 -17.78 -6.62
C PRO A 119 17.56 -17.68 -8.06
N ILE A 120 18.87 -17.55 -8.24
CA ILE A 120 19.52 -17.48 -9.56
C ILE A 120 19.57 -18.88 -10.18
N LEU A 121 19.89 -19.91 -9.39
CA LEU A 121 19.80 -21.30 -9.87
C LEU A 121 18.36 -21.70 -10.19
N ASP A 122 17.34 -21.30 -9.43
CA ASP A 122 15.94 -21.59 -9.77
C ASP A 122 15.54 -20.80 -11.01
N ILE A 123 15.88 -19.52 -11.17
CA ILE A 123 15.58 -18.79 -12.41
C ILE A 123 16.28 -19.46 -13.60
N CYS A 124 17.57 -19.81 -13.47
CA CYS A 124 18.33 -20.46 -14.52
C CYS A 124 17.84 -21.89 -14.79
N LEU A 125 17.56 -22.69 -13.76
CA LEU A 125 17.08 -24.06 -13.85
C LEU A 125 15.64 -24.09 -14.36
N TYR A 126 14.79 -23.17 -13.93
CA TYR A 126 13.43 -22.99 -14.47
C TYR A 126 13.53 -22.57 -15.93
N PHE A 127 14.39 -21.61 -16.29
CA PHE A 127 14.64 -21.23 -17.69
C PHE A 127 15.14 -22.42 -18.52
N TYR A 128 16.07 -23.22 -17.99
CA TYR A 128 16.60 -24.43 -18.63
C TYR A 128 15.54 -25.53 -18.77
N GLN A 129 14.77 -25.79 -17.73
CA GLN A 129 13.72 -26.82 -17.68
C GLN A 129 12.56 -26.46 -18.62
N LEU A 130 12.19 -25.17 -18.67
CA LEU A 130 11.16 -24.64 -19.57
C LEU A 130 11.67 -24.66 -21.03
N SER A 131 12.93 -24.27 -21.27
CA SER A 131 13.56 -24.34 -22.59
C SER A 131 13.73 -25.78 -23.09
N SER A 132 13.99 -26.74 -22.19
CA SER A 132 14.17 -28.16 -22.53
C SER A 132 12.82 -28.88 -22.75
N SER A 133 11.79 -28.55 -21.97
CA SER A 133 10.49 -29.24 -22.02
C SER A 133 9.51 -28.67 -23.06
N ILE A 134 9.59 -27.37 -23.36
CA ILE A 134 8.66 -26.64 -24.26
C ILE A 134 9.40 -26.13 -25.53
N GLY A 135 10.73 -26.16 -25.54
CA GLY A 135 11.58 -25.48 -26.51
C GLY A 135 11.88 -24.04 -26.06
N ALA A 136 13.05 -23.53 -26.41
CA ALA A 136 13.51 -22.18 -26.05
C ALA A 136 12.56 -21.05 -26.47
N GLN A 137 11.65 -21.32 -27.41
CA GLN A 137 10.65 -20.36 -27.92
C GLN A 137 9.62 -19.92 -26.87
N GLY A 138 9.17 -20.82 -25.97
CA GLY A 138 8.15 -20.49 -24.96
C GLY A 138 8.60 -19.44 -23.93
N PRO A 139 9.72 -19.67 -23.22
CA PRO A 139 10.29 -18.71 -22.27
C PRO A 139 10.69 -17.39 -22.93
N LEU A 140 11.19 -17.45 -24.16
CA LEU A 140 11.61 -16.27 -24.92
C LEU A 140 10.43 -15.34 -25.22
N VAL A 141 9.28 -15.89 -25.65
CA VAL A 141 8.06 -15.10 -25.88
C VAL A 141 7.55 -14.45 -24.59
N MET A 142 7.59 -15.17 -23.46
CA MET A 142 7.19 -14.63 -22.16
C MET A 142 8.11 -13.50 -21.69
N LEU A 143 9.43 -13.66 -21.85
CA LEU A 143 10.42 -12.64 -21.50
C LEU A 143 10.30 -11.41 -22.40
N LEU A 144 10.08 -11.62 -23.71
CA LEU A 144 9.89 -10.54 -24.68
C LEU A 144 8.61 -9.74 -24.39
N TYR A 145 7.51 -10.41 -24.04
CA TYR A 145 6.29 -9.76 -23.57
C TYR A 145 6.54 -8.94 -22.30
N LEU A 146 7.23 -9.50 -21.30
CA LEU A 146 7.50 -8.82 -20.04
C LEU A 146 8.37 -7.57 -20.25
N ALA A 147 9.40 -7.67 -21.09
CA ALA A 147 10.26 -6.54 -21.45
C ALA A 147 9.47 -5.46 -22.22
N PHE A 148 8.66 -5.85 -23.20
CA PHE A 148 7.84 -4.92 -23.97
C PHE A 148 6.79 -4.22 -23.10
N ALA A 149 6.02 -4.98 -22.32
CA ALA A 149 5.02 -4.45 -21.40
C ALA A 149 5.65 -3.55 -20.33
N GLY A 150 6.79 -3.97 -19.75
CA GLY A 150 7.53 -3.18 -18.77
C GLY A 150 7.98 -1.83 -19.32
N LEU A 151 8.61 -1.82 -20.49
CA LEU A 151 9.05 -0.59 -21.17
C LEU A 151 7.86 0.31 -21.55
N PHE A 152 6.80 -0.29 -22.09
CA PHE A 152 5.58 0.42 -22.49
C PHE A 152 4.89 1.10 -21.31
N LEU A 153 4.63 0.36 -20.23
CA LEU A 153 4.01 0.89 -19.02
C LEU A 153 4.90 1.95 -18.34
N THR A 154 6.22 1.76 -18.35
CA THR A 154 7.16 2.74 -17.79
C THR A 154 7.12 4.05 -18.56
N ARG A 155 7.05 4.01 -19.89
CA ARG A 155 6.88 5.22 -20.72
C ARG A 155 5.54 5.92 -20.45
N LEU A 156 4.47 5.16 -20.28
CA LEU A 156 3.14 5.73 -19.96
C LEU A 156 3.11 6.38 -18.57
N ARG A 157 3.93 5.91 -17.62
CA ARG A 157 4.00 6.45 -16.25
C ARG A 157 4.88 7.69 -16.14
N ALA A 158 5.92 7.84 -16.98
CA ALA A 158 6.83 8.99 -17.00
C ALA A 158 6.16 10.39 -17.01
N PRO A 159 5.10 10.68 -17.78
CA PRO A 159 4.50 12.01 -17.82
C PRO A 159 3.77 12.44 -16.53
N VAL A 160 3.41 11.49 -15.63
CA VAL A 160 2.72 11.81 -14.37
C VAL A 160 3.55 12.76 -13.50
N GLY A 161 4.87 12.56 -13.46
CA GLY A 161 5.76 13.41 -12.65
C GLY A 161 5.70 14.89 -13.06
N ARG A 162 5.68 15.19 -14.37
CA ARG A 162 5.57 16.57 -14.87
C ARG A 162 4.20 17.19 -14.55
N MET A 163 3.14 16.38 -14.49
CA MET A 163 1.81 16.85 -14.11
C MET A 163 1.71 17.18 -12.62
N THR A 164 2.33 16.37 -11.75
CA THR A 164 2.41 16.63 -10.31
C THR A 164 3.16 17.93 -10.01
N VAL A 165 4.25 18.21 -10.71
CA VAL A 165 4.99 19.48 -10.54
C VAL A 165 4.09 20.69 -10.89
N LYS A 166 3.35 20.62 -12.00
CA LYS A 166 2.42 21.68 -12.39
C LYS A 166 1.28 21.86 -11.39
N GLU A 167 0.77 20.78 -10.82
CA GLU A 167 -0.25 20.82 -9.78
C GLU A 167 0.25 21.57 -8.54
N GLN A 168 1.47 21.27 -8.09
CA GLN A 168 2.09 21.95 -6.95
C GLN A 168 2.35 23.44 -7.22
N GLN A 169 2.74 23.80 -8.45
CA GLN A 169 2.89 25.20 -8.83
C GLN A 169 1.56 25.97 -8.78
N LEU A 170 0.49 25.40 -9.34
CA LEU A 170 -0.84 26.01 -9.32
C LEU A 170 -1.41 26.14 -7.89
N GLU A 171 -1.23 25.11 -7.07
CA GLU A 171 -1.62 25.16 -5.66
C GLU A 171 -0.80 26.20 -4.89
N GLY A 172 0.51 26.30 -5.17
CA GLY A 172 1.38 27.34 -4.63
C GLY A 172 0.90 28.74 -4.99
N THR A 173 0.54 28.98 -6.25
CA THR A 173 -0.03 30.26 -6.70
C THR A 173 -1.33 30.59 -5.97
N LEU A 174 -2.25 29.62 -5.83
CA LEU A 174 -3.50 29.82 -5.11
C LEU A 174 -3.25 30.17 -3.63
N ARG A 175 -2.34 29.45 -2.96
CA ARG A 175 -1.95 29.73 -1.58
C ARG A 175 -1.33 31.12 -1.42
N TYR A 176 -0.48 31.53 -2.37
CA TYR A 176 0.12 32.86 -2.39
C TYR A 176 -0.94 33.96 -2.51
N VAL A 177 -1.87 33.86 -3.47
CA VAL A 177 -2.95 34.84 -3.64
C VAL A 177 -3.83 34.89 -2.38
N ASN A 178 -4.17 33.73 -1.80
CA ASN A 178 -4.96 33.67 -0.58
C ASN A 178 -4.23 34.35 0.61
N SER A 179 -2.93 34.09 0.77
CA SER A 179 -2.13 34.74 1.80
C SER A 179 -2.07 36.26 1.62
N ARG A 180 -1.92 36.74 0.38
CA ARG A 180 -1.89 38.17 0.05
C ARG A 180 -3.19 38.87 0.47
N VAL A 181 -4.34 38.26 0.19
CA VAL A 181 -5.65 38.82 0.55
C VAL A 181 -5.84 38.91 2.06
N ILE A 182 -5.33 37.94 2.82
CA ILE A 182 -5.39 37.97 4.28
C ILE A 182 -4.52 39.12 4.84
N THR A 183 -3.26 39.22 4.39
CA THR A 183 -2.30 40.22 4.89
C THR A 183 -2.72 41.65 4.56
N ASN A 184 -3.25 41.90 3.36
CA ASN A 184 -3.63 43.23 2.89
C ASN A 184 -5.15 43.46 2.98
N SER A 185 -5.84 42.73 3.84
CA SER A 185 -7.32 42.75 3.94
C SER A 185 -7.86 44.13 4.32
N GLU A 186 -7.16 44.86 5.19
CA GLU A 186 -7.52 46.24 5.58
C GLU A 186 -7.48 47.18 4.37
N GLU A 187 -6.41 47.12 3.58
CA GLU A 187 -6.22 47.92 2.36
C GLU A 187 -7.28 47.60 1.30
N ILE A 188 -7.57 46.32 1.08
CA ILE A 188 -8.60 45.86 0.12
C ILE A 188 -9.99 46.38 0.53
N SER A 189 -10.29 46.37 1.83
CA SER A 189 -11.56 46.88 2.35
C SER A 189 -11.69 48.40 2.22
N PHE A 190 -10.59 49.12 2.47
CA PHE A 190 -10.53 50.58 2.41
C PHE A 190 -10.72 51.09 0.97
N TYR A 191 -10.10 50.44 -0.01
CA TYR A 191 -10.21 50.80 -1.43
C TYR A 191 -11.35 50.09 -2.19
N GLN A 192 -12.24 49.36 -1.49
CA GLN A 192 -13.33 48.59 -2.09
C GLN A 192 -12.88 47.61 -3.19
N GLY A 193 -11.68 47.00 -3.02
CA GLY A 193 -11.06 46.10 -3.99
C GLY A 193 -11.65 44.69 -4.06
N ASN A 194 -12.69 44.39 -3.28
CA ASN A 194 -13.26 43.05 -3.08
C ASN A 194 -13.57 42.29 -4.39
N ASN A 195 -14.23 42.95 -5.35
CA ASN A 195 -14.61 42.30 -6.61
C ASN A 195 -13.40 41.86 -7.44
N ARG A 196 -12.31 42.65 -7.45
CA ARG A 196 -11.09 42.32 -8.20
C ARG A 196 -10.31 41.17 -7.57
N GLU A 197 -10.13 41.20 -6.25
CA GLU A 197 -9.45 40.11 -5.53
C GLU A 197 -10.25 38.80 -5.61
N ARG A 198 -11.58 38.87 -5.49
CA ARG A 198 -12.46 37.72 -5.70
C ARG A 198 -12.29 37.11 -7.09
N LEU A 199 -12.32 37.92 -8.15
CA LEU A 199 -12.13 37.43 -9.53
C LEU A 199 -10.76 36.76 -9.69
N THR A 200 -9.71 37.32 -9.10
CA THR A 200 -8.35 36.79 -9.16
C THR A 200 -8.24 35.41 -8.46
N ILE A 201 -8.85 35.27 -7.28
CA ILE A 201 -8.91 33.99 -6.57
C ILE A 201 -9.73 32.97 -7.36
N GLU A 202 -10.87 33.39 -7.90
CA GLU A 202 -11.75 32.50 -8.66
C GLU A 202 -11.09 31.99 -9.94
N GLU A 203 -10.35 32.84 -10.64
CA GLU A 203 -9.57 32.47 -11.83
C GLU A 203 -8.46 31.46 -11.47
N THR A 204 -7.62 31.77 -10.49
CA THR A 204 -6.54 30.86 -10.04
C THR A 204 -7.08 29.51 -9.55
N PHE A 205 -8.21 29.50 -8.84
CA PHE A 205 -8.91 28.28 -8.43
C PHE A 205 -9.42 27.47 -9.63
N LYS A 206 -10.05 28.12 -10.62
CA LYS A 206 -10.51 27.44 -11.86
C LYS A 206 -9.35 26.80 -12.62
N HIS A 207 -8.19 27.46 -12.69
CA HIS A 207 -6.98 26.90 -13.29
C HIS A 207 -6.52 25.63 -12.59
N LEU A 208 -6.46 25.63 -11.25
CA LEU A 208 -6.10 24.46 -10.45
C LEU A 208 -7.08 23.30 -10.67
N VAL A 209 -8.39 23.57 -10.58
CA VAL A 209 -9.43 22.54 -10.75
C VAL A 209 -9.41 21.94 -12.15
N LYS A 210 -9.19 22.76 -13.19
CA LYS A 210 -9.07 22.28 -14.58
C LYS A 210 -7.89 21.34 -14.75
N HIS A 211 -6.74 21.68 -14.18
CA HIS A 211 -5.55 20.81 -14.20
C HIS A 211 -5.81 19.51 -13.44
N LEU A 212 -6.37 19.59 -12.23
CA LEU A 212 -6.67 18.42 -11.40
C LEU A 212 -7.62 17.46 -12.11
N ARG A 213 -8.65 17.97 -12.79
CA ARG A 213 -9.58 17.16 -13.59
C ARG A 213 -8.86 16.42 -14.72
N SER A 214 -7.92 17.08 -15.41
CA SER A 214 -7.10 16.44 -16.44
C SER A 214 -6.21 15.33 -15.87
N VAL A 215 -5.60 15.57 -14.71
CA VAL A 215 -4.77 14.58 -14.01
C VAL A 215 -5.59 13.36 -13.60
N ILE A 216 -6.80 13.58 -13.07
CA ILE A 216 -7.70 12.49 -12.67
C ILE A 216 -8.06 11.61 -13.88
N HIS A 217 -8.45 12.21 -15.01
CA HIS A 217 -8.75 11.45 -16.23
C HIS A 217 -7.53 10.67 -16.74
N PHE A 218 -6.34 11.29 -16.72
CA PHE A 218 -5.10 10.61 -17.12
C PHE A 218 -4.75 9.44 -16.21
N ARG A 219 -4.85 9.62 -14.88
CA ARG A 219 -4.58 8.54 -13.90
C ARG A 219 -5.59 7.42 -14.02
N PHE A 220 -6.86 7.73 -14.29
CA PHE A 220 -7.89 6.72 -14.54
C PHE A 220 -7.59 5.90 -15.79
N ALA A 221 -7.28 6.55 -16.92
CA ALA A 221 -6.91 5.87 -18.16
C ALA A 221 -5.66 5.00 -18.00
N MET A 222 -4.63 5.51 -17.31
CA MET A 222 -3.41 4.75 -17.00
C MET A 222 -3.73 3.53 -16.11
N GLY A 223 -4.58 3.68 -15.08
CA GLY A 223 -5.01 2.57 -14.23
C GLY A 223 -5.81 1.49 -14.98
N PHE A 224 -6.57 1.87 -16.01
CA PHE A 224 -7.23 0.91 -16.90
C PHE A 224 -6.21 0.14 -17.76
N ILE A 225 -5.25 0.84 -18.38
CA ILE A 225 -4.18 0.24 -19.20
C ILE A 225 -3.29 -0.70 -18.37
N ASP A 226 -2.93 -0.30 -17.15
CA ASP A 226 -2.16 -1.12 -16.21
C ASP A 226 -2.88 -2.45 -15.92
N ASN A 227 -4.19 -2.40 -15.63
CA ASN A 227 -4.96 -3.63 -15.38
C ASN A 227 -5.08 -4.49 -16.64
N LEU A 228 -5.32 -3.89 -17.81
CA LEU A 228 -5.43 -4.62 -19.08
C LEU A 228 -4.12 -5.36 -19.41
N THR A 229 -2.99 -4.67 -19.28
CA THR A 229 -1.66 -5.23 -19.57
C THR A 229 -1.23 -6.26 -18.53
N ALA A 230 -1.31 -5.92 -17.24
CA ALA A 230 -0.77 -6.78 -16.20
C ALA A 230 -1.63 -8.03 -15.94
N LYS A 231 -2.95 -7.97 -16.16
CA LYS A 231 -3.84 -9.12 -15.91
C LYS A 231 -4.25 -9.81 -17.20
N TYR A 232 -4.93 -9.11 -18.10
CA TYR A 232 -5.59 -9.76 -19.24
C TYR A 232 -4.62 -10.18 -20.34
N PHE A 233 -3.68 -9.31 -20.74
CA PHE A 233 -2.68 -9.69 -21.74
C PHE A 233 -1.68 -10.70 -21.18
N ALA A 234 -1.31 -10.57 -19.91
CA ALA A 234 -0.42 -11.52 -19.25
C ALA A 234 -1.03 -12.94 -19.15
N THR A 235 -2.33 -13.06 -18.81
CA THR A 235 -3.00 -14.37 -18.76
C THR A 235 -3.14 -14.99 -20.14
N VAL A 236 -3.48 -14.22 -21.17
CA VAL A 236 -3.59 -14.70 -22.56
C VAL A 236 -2.24 -15.24 -23.05
N VAL A 237 -1.16 -14.47 -22.88
CA VAL A 237 0.20 -14.90 -23.24
C VAL A 237 0.61 -16.14 -22.44
N GLY A 238 0.30 -16.17 -21.15
CA GLY A 238 0.54 -17.32 -20.28
C GLY A 238 -0.13 -18.59 -20.76
N TYR A 239 -1.44 -18.55 -21.04
CA TYR A 239 -2.17 -19.71 -21.57
C TYR A 239 -1.68 -20.16 -22.95
N MET A 240 -1.31 -19.21 -23.82
CA MET A 240 -0.76 -19.53 -25.14
C MET A 240 0.58 -20.29 -25.03
N VAL A 241 1.45 -19.91 -24.09
CA VAL A 241 2.74 -20.57 -23.88
C VAL A 241 2.56 -21.95 -23.24
N VAL A 242 1.67 -22.09 -22.26
CA VAL A 242 1.43 -23.36 -21.54
C VAL A 242 0.72 -24.41 -22.41
N SER A 243 -0.12 -24.00 -23.37
CA SER A 243 -0.86 -24.92 -24.25
C SER A 243 -0.03 -25.49 -25.41
N ARG A 244 1.06 -24.82 -25.83
CA ARG A 244 1.99 -25.28 -26.90
C ARG A 244 2.53 -26.72 -26.71
N PRO A 245 3.06 -27.14 -25.55
CA PRO A 245 3.57 -28.51 -25.38
C PRO A 245 2.47 -29.58 -25.45
N PHE A 246 1.23 -29.25 -25.08
CA PHE A 246 0.10 -30.18 -25.12
C PHE A 246 -0.45 -30.40 -26.55
N LEU A 247 -0.26 -29.43 -27.46
CA LEU A 247 -0.74 -29.49 -28.84
C LEU A 247 0.31 -30.03 -29.84
N ASN A 248 1.56 -30.24 -29.41
CA ASN A 248 2.60 -30.85 -30.24
C ASN A 248 2.42 -32.36 -30.31
N LEU A 249 1.67 -32.83 -31.33
CA LEU A 249 1.45 -34.24 -31.64
C LEU A 249 2.74 -35.05 -31.91
N SER A 250 3.88 -34.39 -32.10
CA SER A 250 5.18 -35.00 -32.44
C SER A 250 6.01 -35.45 -31.22
N HIS A 251 5.48 -35.35 -30.00
CA HIS A 251 6.21 -35.70 -28.78
C HIS A 251 6.24 -37.24 -28.58
N PRO A 252 7.39 -37.85 -28.24
CA PRO A 252 7.53 -39.32 -28.14
C PRO A 252 6.66 -39.99 -27.06
N ARG A 253 5.96 -39.21 -26.21
CA ARG A 253 4.92 -39.71 -25.29
C ARG A 253 3.63 -40.14 -25.98
N HIS A 254 3.31 -39.59 -27.16
CA HIS A 254 2.12 -39.97 -27.94
C HIS A 254 2.33 -41.20 -28.83
N LEU A 255 3.57 -41.64 -29.02
CA LEU A 255 3.87 -42.88 -29.76
C LEU A 255 3.51 -44.16 -28.98
N SER A 256 3.32 -44.06 -27.65
CA SER A 256 2.99 -45.19 -26.76
C SER A 256 1.53 -45.21 -26.30
N SER A 257 0.73 -44.17 -26.59
CA SER A 257 -0.66 -44.08 -26.11
C SER A 257 -1.67 -44.49 -27.19
N THR A 258 -2.47 -45.51 -26.88
CA THR A 258 -3.59 -45.98 -27.71
C THR A 258 -4.60 -44.85 -27.98
N HIS A 259 -5.17 -44.85 -29.19
CA HIS A 259 -6.02 -43.81 -29.78
C HIS A 259 -7.17 -43.30 -28.86
N HIS A 260 -7.61 -44.10 -27.90
CA HIS A 260 -8.70 -43.81 -26.96
C HIS A 260 -8.32 -42.82 -25.83
N GLN A 261 -7.02 -42.57 -25.61
CA GLN A 261 -6.52 -41.67 -24.55
C GLN A 261 -6.20 -40.25 -25.04
N ILE A 262 -6.30 -40.02 -26.37
CA ILE A 262 -5.97 -38.75 -27.03
C ILE A 262 -7.22 -37.88 -27.23
N MET A 263 -8.42 -38.45 -27.08
CA MET A 263 -9.70 -37.81 -27.42
C MET A 263 -10.57 -37.42 -26.20
N LEU A 264 -10.02 -37.49 -24.98
CA LEU A 264 -10.66 -37.11 -23.72
C LEU A 264 -9.85 -36.01 -23.03
#